data_AF-A0A919P8L7-F1
#
_entry.id   AF-A0A919P8L7-F1
#
_cell.length_a   1.000
_cell.length_b   1.000
_cell.length_c   1.000
_cell.angle_alpha   90.00
_cell.angle_beta   90.00
_cell.angle_gamma   90.00
#
_symmetry.space_group_name_H-M   'P 1'
#
loop_
_entity.id
_entity.type
_entity.pdbx_description
1 polymer ?
#
loop_
_entity_poly.entity_id
_entity_poly.type
_entity_poly.pdbx_seq_one_letter_code
_entity_poly.pdbx_strand_id
1 'polypeptide(L)'
;MHARLQKVMDKRENGEKGFTLIELLVVIVIIGILAAIAIPAFLNQRENGWVAQVESDVRNAAIAAESYAVENNGSYASMTADILAADFGFNSTEQVEVAVTAADAAGYTLVGTNPTNLGTRTFTYNSETGTIVDSENP
;
A
#
# COMPACT_ATOMS: atom_id res chain seq x y z
N MET A 1 -51.13 57.19 5.43
CA MET A 1 -51.03 55.93 6.21
C MET A 1 -51.07 54.66 5.32
N HIS A 2 -50.88 54.75 3.99
CA HIS A 2 -51.02 53.59 3.08
C HIS A 2 -49.70 53.00 2.54
N ALA A 3 -48.53 53.62 2.78
CA ALA A 3 -47.27 53.21 2.14
C ALA A 3 -46.37 52.27 2.98
N ARG A 4 -46.68 52.03 4.26
CA ARG A 4 -45.86 51.14 5.12
C ARG A 4 -46.26 49.65 5.06
N LEU A 5 -47.41 49.33 4.48
CA LEU A 5 -47.90 47.95 4.38
C LEU A 5 -47.36 47.20 3.14
N GLN A 6 -46.97 47.92 2.08
CA GLN A 6 -46.40 47.28 0.89
C GLN A 6 -44.97 46.76 1.10
N LYS A 7 -44.19 47.40 1.99
CA LYS A 7 -42.77 47.06 2.22
C LYS A 7 -42.55 45.80 3.06
N VAL A 8 -43.61 45.26 3.67
CA VAL A 8 -43.55 44.01 4.44
C VAL A 8 -43.87 42.79 3.54
N MET A 9 -44.54 43.00 2.41
CA MET A 9 -44.90 41.93 1.47
C MET A 9 -43.86 41.70 0.37
N ASP A 10 -42.93 42.62 0.18
CA ASP A 10 -41.86 42.56 -0.84
C ASP A 10 -40.61 41.75 -0.40
N LYS A 11 -40.69 41.05 0.74
CA LYS A 11 -39.53 40.33 1.34
C LYS A 11 -39.68 38.82 1.36
N ARG A 12 -40.59 38.28 0.56
CA ARG A 12 -40.80 36.83 0.36
C ARG A 12 -40.53 36.36 -1.08
N GLU A 13 -39.90 37.19 -1.91
CA GLU A 13 -39.55 36.85 -3.29
C GLU A 13 -38.07 36.45 -3.51
N ASN A 14 -37.30 36.22 -2.43
CA ASN A 14 -36.10 35.41 -2.57
C ASN A 14 -36.49 33.96 -2.33
N GLY A 15 -37.02 33.34 -3.40
CA GLY A 15 -37.44 31.95 -3.42
C GLY A 15 -36.29 31.03 -3.00
N GLU A 16 -36.44 30.43 -1.82
CA GLU A 16 -35.68 29.25 -1.41
C GLU A 16 -36.09 28.11 -2.35
N LYS A 17 -35.39 28.00 -3.49
CA LYS A 17 -35.55 26.89 -4.42
C LYS A 17 -35.06 25.63 -3.71
N GLY A 18 -36.00 24.78 -3.28
CA GLY A 18 -35.69 23.46 -2.75
C GLY A 18 -35.07 22.57 -3.81
N PHE A 19 -34.15 21.70 -3.39
CA PHE A 19 -33.51 20.70 -4.25
C PHE A 19 -34.57 19.73 -4.81
N THR A 20 -34.54 19.43 -6.10
CA THR A 20 -35.51 18.50 -6.70
C THR A 20 -35.04 17.05 -6.51
N LEU A 21 -35.98 16.12 -6.34
CA LEU A 21 -35.65 14.69 -6.25
C LEU A 21 -34.96 14.17 -7.53
N ILE A 22 -35.30 14.76 -8.69
CA ILE A 22 -34.67 14.40 -9.97
C ILE A 22 -33.21 14.86 -10.05
N GLU A 23 -32.87 16.01 -9.47
CA GLU A 23 -31.48 16.46 -9.38
C GLU A 23 -30.64 15.50 -8.52
N LEU A 24 -31.17 15.00 -7.40
CA LEU A 24 -30.43 14.01 -6.60
C LEU A 24 -30.32 12.68 -7.35
N LEU A 25 -31.38 12.28 -8.07
CA LEU A 25 -31.40 11.03 -8.81
C LEU A 25 -30.35 10.99 -9.93
N VAL A 26 -30.21 12.05 -10.73
CA VAL A 26 -29.22 12.05 -11.80
C VAL A 26 -27.78 12.05 -11.24
N VAL A 27 -27.56 12.72 -10.12
CA VAL A 27 -26.24 12.79 -9.46
C VAL A 27 -25.81 11.41 -8.95
N ILE A 28 -26.69 10.68 -8.26
CA ILE A 28 -26.34 9.33 -7.76
C ILE A 28 -26.10 8.34 -8.91
N VAL A 29 -26.80 8.50 -10.05
CA VAL A 29 -26.57 7.67 -11.24
C VAL A 29 -25.18 7.94 -11.82
N ILE A 30 -24.79 9.21 -11.96
CA ILE A 30 -23.46 9.56 -12.49
C ILE A 30 -22.35 9.09 -11.54
N ILE A 31 -22.48 9.34 -10.23
CA ILE A 31 -21.51 8.85 -9.23
C ILE A 31 -21.46 7.32 -9.23
N GLY A 32 -22.59 6.64 -9.40
CA GLY A 32 -22.66 5.19 -9.51
C GLY A 32 -21.85 4.63 -10.69
N ILE A 33 -21.95 5.26 -11.86
CA ILE A 33 -21.17 4.85 -13.05
C ILE A 33 -19.67 5.08 -12.81
N LEU A 34 -19.29 6.24 -12.26
CA LEU A 34 -17.89 6.54 -11.98
C LEU A 34 -17.31 5.59 -10.92
N ALA A 35 -18.06 5.31 -9.85
CA ALA A 35 -17.64 4.40 -8.79
C ALA A 35 -17.47 2.96 -9.30
N ALA A 36 -18.34 2.49 -10.19
CA ALA A 36 -18.25 1.16 -10.77
C ALA A 36 -16.92 0.91 -11.52
N ILE A 37 -16.37 1.94 -12.17
CA ILE A 37 -15.07 1.87 -12.86
C ILE A 37 -13.92 2.13 -11.88
N ALA A 38 -14.07 3.13 -11.01
CA ALA A 38 -13.00 3.60 -10.14
C ALA A 38 -12.66 2.61 -9.01
N ILE A 39 -13.65 1.95 -8.40
CA ILE A 39 -13.43 1.03 -7.28
C ILE A 39 -12.51 -0.14 -7.64
N PRO A 40 -12.77 -0.94 -8.69
CA PRO A 40 -11.89 -2.06 -9.02
C PRO A 40 -10.48 -1.60 -9.39
N ALA A 41 -10.36 -0.50 -10.13
CA ALA A 41 -9.05 0.08 -10.47
C ALA A 41 -8.28 0.54 -9.23
N PHE A 42 -8.96 1.19 -8.28
CA PHE A 42 -8.35 1.64 -7.02
C PHE A 42 -7.91 0.48 -6.14
N LEU A 43 -8.72 -0.58 -6.05
CA LEU A 43 -8.36 -1.78 -5.27
C LEU A 43 -7.12 -2.46 -5.83
N ASN A 44 -7.03 -2.62 -7.16
CA ASN A 44 -5.85 -3.16 -7.82
C ASN A 44 -4.61 -2.26 -7.63
N GLN A 45 -4.77 -0.94 -7.73
CA GLN A 45 -3.66 0.00 -7.50
C GLN A 45 -3.14 -0.09 -6.06
N ARG A 46 -4.04 -0.26 -5.09
CA ARG A 46 -3.68 -0.42 -3.69
C ARG A 46 -2.95 -1.75 -3.45
N GLU A 47 -3.42 -2.83 -4.09
CA GLU A 47 -2.75 -4.12 -4.06
C GLU A 47 -1.32 -4.05 -4.60
N ASN A 48 -1.13 -3.47 -5.78
CA ASN A 48 0.19 -3.23 -6.36
C ASN A 48 1.09 -2.37 -5.47
N GLY A 49 0.50 -1.45 -4.69
CA GLY A 49 1.22 -0.66 -3.69
C GLY A 49 1.80 -1.53 -2.57
N TRP A 50 1.02 -2.47 -2.04
CA TRP A 50 1.51 -3.42 -1.03
C TRP A 50 2.55 -4.39 -1.60
N VAL A 51 2.37 -4.85 -2.83
CA VAL A 51 3.37 -5.68 -3.54
C VAL A 51 4.70 -4.93 -3.62
N ALA A 52 4.69 -3.69 -4.12
CA ALA A 52 5.88 -2.86 -4.22
C ALA A 52 6.52 -2.57 -2.85
N GLN A 53 5.70 -2.44 -1.80
CA GLN A 53 6.17 -2.26 -0.42
C GLN A 53 6.97 -3.48 0.05
N VAL A 54 6.44 -4.69 -0.11
CA VAL A 54 7.14 -5.92 0.29
C VAL A 54 8.40 -6.12 -0.54
N GLU A 55 8.34 -5.93 -1.85
CA GLU A 55 9.54 -6.03 -2.71
C GLU A 55 10.63 -5.04 -2.29
N SER A 56 10.27 -3.80 -1.95
CA SER A 56 11.20 -2.79 -1.47
C SER A 56 11.89 -3.23 -0.18
N ASP A 57 11.12 -3.75 0.78
CA ASP A 57 11.67 -4.19 2.06
C ASP A 57 12.58 -5.41 1.92
N VAL A 58 12.22 -6.36 1.06
CA VAL A 58 13.08 -7.51 0.73
C VAL A 58 14.40 -7.04 0.09
N ARG A 59 14.36 -6.05 -0.82
CA ARG A 59 15.60 -5.47 -1.38
C ARG A 59 16.42 -4.73 -0.34
N ASN A 60 15.78 -3.98 0.56
CA ASN A 60 16.48 -3.29 1.64
C ASN A 60 17.14 -4.28 2.61
N ALA A 61 16.47 -5.39 2.92
CA ALA A 61 17.05 -6.49 3.68
C ALA A 61 18.23 -7.14 2.95
N ALA A 62 18.16 -7.31 1.63
CA ALA A 62 19.29 -7.80 0.84
C ALA A 62 20.49 -6.84 0.93
N ILE A 63 20.28 -5.52 0.85
CA ILE A 63 21.36 -4.53 1.03
C ILE A 63 22.00 -4.64 2.44
N ALA A 64 21.18 -4.85 3.46
CA ALA A 64 21.66 -5.09 4.83
C ALA A 64 22.45 -6.41 4.92
N ALA A 65 22.00 -7.47 4.23
CA ALA A 65 22.71 -8.74 4.14
C ALA A 65 24.07 -8.62 3.46
N GLU A 66 24.19 -7.82 2.39
CA GLU A 66 25.49 -7.52 1.78
C GLU A 66 26.43 -6.81 2.78
N SER A 67 25.87 -5.91 3.59
CA SER A 67 26.64 -5.20 4.62
C SER A 67 27.10 -6.15 5.73
N TYR A 68 26.25 -7.10 6.14
CA TYR A 68 26.61 -8.19 7.04
C TYR A 68 27.79 -9.00 6.50
N ALA A 69 27.75 -9.42 5.24
CA ALA A 69 28.84 -10.19 4.65
C ALA A 69 30.16 -9.41 4.62
N VAL A 70 30.14 -8.10 4.39
CA VAL A 70 31.36 -7.26 4.44
C VAL A 70 32.03 -7.34 5.82
N GLU A 71 31.26 -7.35 6.91
CA GLU A 71 31.79 -7.48 8.27
C GLU A 71 32.16 -8.92 8.64
N ASN A 72 31.52 -9.90 7.99
CA ASN A 72 31.66 -11.33 8.28
C ASN A 72 32.52 -12.09 7.24
N ASN A 73 33.57 -11.45 6.71
CA ASN A 73 34.54 -12.05 5.78
C ASN A 73 33.91 -12.65 4.50
N GLY A 74 32.83 -12.05 4.01
CA GLY A 74 32.10 -12.48 2.82
C GLY A 74 31.11 -13.62 3.07
N SER A 75 30.88 -14.03 4.31
CA SER A 75 29.97 -15.12 4.68
C SER A 75 28.63 -14.60 5.18
N TYR A 76 27.52 -15.21 4.74
CA TYR A 76 26.18 -14.96 5.25
C TYR A 76 25.76 -15.94 6.35
N ALA A 77 26.63 -16.89 6.73
CA ALA A 77 26.29 -17.93 7.69
C ALA A 77 25.86 -17.34 9.04
N SER A 78 24.79 -17.89 9.63
CA SER A 78 24.19 -17.43 10.90
C SER A 78 23.49 -16.05 10.83
N MET A 79 23.37 -15.45 9.64
CA MET A 79 22.56 -14.26 9.45
C MET A 79 21.09 -14.54 9.75
N THR A 80 20.45 -13.62 10.47
CA THR A 80 19.01 -13.65 10.77
C THR A 80 18.41 -12.26 10.54
N ALA A 81 17.09 -12.18 10.37
CA ALA A 81 16.41 -10.90 10.19
C ALA A 81 16.62 -9.96 11.40
N ASP A 82 16.68 -10.52 12.61
CA ASP A 82 16.94 -9.76 13.85
C ASP A 82 18.33 -9.12 13.85
N ILE A 83 19.36 -9.85 13.40
CA ILE A 83 20.72 -9.30 13.27
C ILE A 83 20.73 -8.17 12.26
N LEU A 84 20.09 -8.37 11.09
CA LEU A 84 20.00 -7.33 10.07
C LEU A 84 19.33 -6.06 10.60
N ALA A 85 18.31 -6.22 11.44
CA ALA A 85 17.60 -5.09 12.02
C ALA A 85 18.38 -4.37 13.12
N ALA A 86 18.99 -5.12 14.04
CA ALA A 86 19.70 -4.57 15.18
C ALA A 86 21.01 -3.87 14.77
N ASP A 87 21.77 -4.50 13.87
CA ASP A 87 23.16 -4.13 13.62
C ASP A 87 23.39 -3.52 12.23
N PHE A 88 22.52 -3.82 11.25
CA PHE A 88 22.69 -3.41 9.84
C PHE A 88 21.59 -2.48 9.34
N GLY A 89 20.77 -1.92 10.24
CA GLY A 89 19.83 -0.84 9.94
C GLY A 89 18.60 -1.25 9.13
N PHE A 90 18.35 -2.56 8.95
CA PHE A 90 17.13 -3.03 8.31
C PHE A 90 15.91 -2.74 9.18
N ASN A 91 14.89 -2.10 8.62
CA ASN A 91 13.64 -1.85 9.31
C ASN A 91 12.51 -2.19 8.34
N SER A 92 11.70 -3.19 8.70
CA SER A 92 10.50 -3.52 7.92
C SER A 92 9.47 -2.42 8.06
N THR A 93 8.78 -2.12 6.96
CA THR A 93 7.63 -1.23 6.95
C THR A 93 6.43 -1.89 7.63
N GLU A 94 5.43 -1.08 7.97
CA GLU A 94 4.27 -1.58 8.71
C GLU A 94 3.57 -2.73 7.96
N GLN A 95 3.25 -3.79 8.69
CA GLN A 95 2.56 -4.99 8.19
C GLN A 95 3.36 -5.81 7.18
N VAL A 96 4.63 -5.48 6.95
CA VAL A 96 5.57 -6.30 6.19
C VAL A 96 6.45 -7.08 7.15
N GLU A 97 6.61 -8.37 6.88
CA GLU A 97 7.51 -9.25 7.60
C GLU A 97 8.53 -9.80 6.61
N VAL A 98 9.83 -9.69 6.95
CA VAL A 98 10.91 -10.27 6.15
C VAL A 98 11.67 -11.28 7.00
N ALA A 99 11.78 -12.51 6.51
CA ALA A 99 12.48 -13.60 7.16
C ALA A 99 13.69 -14.05 6.35
N VAL A 100 14.79 -14.38 7.04
CA VAL A 100 15.92 -15.12 6.45
C VAL A 100 15.60 -16.61 6.57
N THR A 101 15.36 -17.29 5.45
CA THR A 101 14.93 -18.70 5.42
C THR A 101 16.05 -19.68 5.11
N ALA A 102 17.11 -19.19 4.46
CA ALA A 102 18.37 -19.89 4.28
C ALA A 102 19.50 -18.87 4.34
N ALA A 103 20.61 -19.22 4.98
CA ALA A 103 21.83 -18.42 4.98
C ALA A 103 23.03 -19.32 5.28
N ASP A 104 23.99 -19.36 4.36
CA ASP A 104 25.24 -20.10 4.50
C ASP A 104 26.43 -19.20 4.11
N ALA A 105 27.62 -19.79 3.99
CA ALA A 105 28.81 -19.01 3.68
C ALA A 105 28.82 -18.39 2.28
N ALA A 106 28.00 -18.90 1.34
CA ALA A 106 28.01 -18.52 -0.07
C ALA A 106 26.74 -17.76 -0.50
N GLY A 107 25.61 -17.95 0.18
CA GLY A 107 24.37 -17.30 -0.19
C GLY A 107 23.28 -17.31 0.88
N TYR A 108 22.17 -16.67 0.56
CA TYR A 108 21.01 -16.54 1.43
C TYR A 108 19.70 -16.45 0.63
N THR A 109 18.59 -16.70 1.32
CA THR A 109 17.24 -16.54 0.82
C THR A 109 16.41 -15.73 1.81
N LEU A 110 15.81 -14.65 1.31
CA LEU A 110 14.86 -13.82 2.05
C LEU A 110 13.45 -14.09 1.57
N VAL A 111 12.50 -14.11 2.49
CA VAL A 111 11.07 -14.20 2.17
C VAL A 111 10.36 -13.04 2.83
N GLY A 112 9.80 -12.15 2.00
CA GLY A 112 8.91 -11.07 2.43
C GLY A 112 7.45 -11.47 2.34
N THR A 113 6.64 -11.03 3.31
CA THR A 113 5.19 -11.23 3.33
C THR A 113 4.46 -9.99 3.84
N ASN A 114 3.19 -9.83 3.47
CA ASN A 114 2.28 -8.88 4.11
C ASN A 114 0.97 -9.63 4.44
N PRO A 115 0.90 -10.32 5.59
CA PRO A 115 -0.21 -11.22 5.89
C PRO A 115 -1.56 -10.52 5.99
N THR A 116 -1.55 -9.23 6.33
CA THR A 116 -2.76 -8.41 6.49
C THR A 116 -3.43 -8.10 5.16
N ASN A 117 -2.63 -7.73 4.14
CA ASN A 117 -3.18 -7.20 2.88
C ASN A 117 -3.00 -8.14 1.68
N LEU A 118 -2.01 -9.03 1.72
CA LEU A 118 -1.67 -9.97 0.63
C LEU A 118 -1.83 -11.45 1.04
N GLY A 119 -2.31 -11.73 2.27
CA GLY A 119 -2.58 -13.08 2.73
C GLY A 119 -1.33 -13.96 2.77
N THR A 120 -1.36 -15.10 2.05
CA THR A 120 -0.25 -16.07 2.03
C THR A 120 0.77 -15.82 0.90
N ARG A 121 0.64 -14.71 0.16
CA ARG A 121 1.56 -14.38 -0.93
C ARG A 121 2.95 -14.05 -0.37
N THR A 122 3.97 -14.60 -1.02
CA THR A 122 5.37 -14.48 -0.60
C THR A 122 6.24 -13.92 -1.71
N PHE A 123 7.23 -13.12 -1.33
CA PHE A 123 8.22 -12.54 -2.22
C PHE A 123 9.60 -13.08 -1.84
N THR A 124 10.11 -14.02 -2.63
CA THR A 124 11.33 -14.75 -2.34
C THR A 124 12.50 -14.15 -3.09
N TYR A 125 13.48 -13.61 -2.37
CA TYR A 125 14.75 -13.18 -2.93
C TYR A 125 15.80 -14.27 -2.73
N ASN A 126 16.51 -14.63 -3.81
CA ASN A 126 17.65 -15.54 -3.76
C ASN A 126 18.92 -14.78 -4.16
N SER A 127 19.95 -14.81 -3.31
CA SER A 127 21.22 -14.10 -3.55
C SER A 127 22.01 -14.64 -4.74
N GLU A 128 21.81 -15.89 -5.15
CA GLU A 128 22.47 -16.49 -6.31
C GLU A 128 21.93 -15.92 -7.63
N THR A 129 20.62 -15.69 -7.70
CA THR A 129 19.96 -15.16 -8.90
C THR A 129 19.81 -13.65 -8.86
N GLY A 130 19.84 -13.04 -7.68
CA GLY A 130 19.61 -11.61 -7.46
C GLY A 130 18.18 -11.16 -7.79
N THR A 131 17.23 -12.10 -7.91
CA THR A 131 15.84 -11.84 -8.32
C THR A 131 14.86 -12.05 -7.18
N ILE A 132 13.79 -11.27 -7.17
CA ILE A 132 12.61 -11.52 -6.34
C ILE A 132 11.59 -12.29 -7.18
N VAL A 133 11.11 -13.42 -6.65
CA VAL A 133 10.05 -14.24 -7.24
C VAL A 133 8.80 -14.11 -6.37
N ASP A 134 7.69 -13.79 -7.01
CA ASP A 134 6.37 -13.68 -6.39
C ASP A 134 5.64 -15.02 -6.50
N SER A 135 5.12 -15.53 -5.38
CA SER A 135 4.38 -16.80 -5.36
C SER A 135 3.13 -16.83 -6.25
N GLU A 136 2.51 -15.67 -6.52
CA GLU A 136 1.31 -15.60 -7.37
C GLU A 136 1.64 -15.32 -8.85
N ASN A 137 2.87 -14.87 -9.14
CA ASN A 137 3.34 -14.57 -10.48
C ASN A 137 4.85 -14.92 -10.63
N PRO A 138 5.18 -16.22 -10.72
CA PRO A 138 6.55 -16.73 -10.65
C PRO A 138 7.40 -16.46 -11.89
#